data_AF-A0A7X3FR10-F1
#
_entry.id   AF-A0A7X3FR10-F1
#
_cell.length_a   1.000
_cell.length_b   1.000
_cell.length_c   1.000
_cell.angle_alpha   90.00
_cell.angle_beta   90.00
_cell.angle_gamma   90.00
#
_symmetry.space_group_name_H-M   'P 1'
#
loop_
_entity.id
_entity.type
_entity.pdbx_description
1 polymer ?
#
loop_
_entity_poly.entity_id
_entity_poly.type
_entity_poly.pdbx_seq_one_letter_code
_entity_poly.pdbx_strand_id
1 'polypeptide(L)'
;MEAGLLDFAPCVQMARLPPLCRLCMIWSTTAEACMTENHSAYLICGTPRSGTTLLCEMLYRSGIAGRPNSYFREVDITWWAGQWGVSLSEGTGGPSFDRAYLAAMREAASAGTGICGLRIMYRSLKDAGRRMERALAVTSDLPTLFRAAFGPLLYVYISRDDKLGQAISLVRAEQTGLWHLNADGSVLEGAEERPDPVYDRNRISTVLAELEEDGRAWEAFFAAHGIAPLRLTYEGLTAGPQRALMEIFGRLGLSQDAAKSIAVPTAKMADATSRVWAERFETERGAR
;
A
#
# COMPACT_ATOMS: atom_id res chain seq x y z
N MET A 1 87.17 19.38 5.04
CA MET A 1 87.58 18.44 6.10
C MET A 1 86.37 17.56 6.33
N GLU A 2 86.28 16.43 5.61
CA GLU A 2 86.78 15.11 6.08
C GLU A 2 86.08 14.67 7.37
N ALA A 3 85.68 13.44 7.65
CA ALA A 3 85.51 12.13 7.00
C ALA A 3 85.29 11.16 8.19
N GLY A 4 84.62 10.01 8.00
CA GLY A 4 84.59 8.89 8.98
C GLY A 4 83.31 8.83 9.81
N LEU A 5 82.25 8.08 9.49
CA LEU A 5 82.12 6.62 9.31
C LEU A 5 82.60 5.82 10.53
N LEU A 6 81.66 5.23 11.27
CA LEU A 6 81.69 3.81 11.64
C LEU A 6 80.27 3.30 11.90
N ASP A 7 80.05 2.13 11.33
CA ASP A 7 78.83 1.39 11.03
C ASP A 7 78.29 0.60 12.24
N PHE A 8 77.04 0.12 12.18
CA PHE A 8 76.49 -1.10 12.80
C PHE A 8 74.95 -1.02 12.90
N ALA A 9 74.26 -1.46 11.85
CA ALA A 9 72.99 -2.19 11.96
C ALA A 9 73.29 -3.69 12.19
N PRO A 10 72.33 -4.63 12.42
CA PRO A 10 70.86 -4.51 12.39
C PRO A 10 70.12 -5.28 13.52
N CYS A 11 68.80 -5.07 13.68
CA CYS A 11 67.86 -6.18 13.90
C CYS A 11 66.41 -5.69 13.72
N VAL A 12 65.80 -6.11 12.62
CA VAL A 12 64.36 -5.98 12.31
C VAL A 12 63.71 -7.34 12.62
N GLN A 13 62.67 -7.35 13.45
CA GLN A 13 61.63 -8.40 13.47
C GLN A 13 60.33 -7.70 13.05
N MET A 14 59.85 -7.81 11.81
CA MET A 14 59.12 -8.94 11.19
C MET A 14 58.02 -9.55 12.08
N ALA A 15 56.84 -8.92 12.07
CA ALA A 15 55.57 -9.62 12.28
C ALA A 15 54.96 -9.93 10.89
N ARG A 16 54.57 -11.19 10.70
CA ARG A 16 54.20 -11.83 9.43
C ARG A 16 52.73 -11.56 9.07
N LEU A 17 52.48 -11.10 7.86
CA LEU A 17 51.19 -11.21 7.16
C LEU A 17 51.20 -12.51 6.31
N PRO A 18 50.10 -13.28 6.22
CA PRO A 18 50.00 -14.38 5.28
C PRO A 18 49.67 -13.91 3.85
N PRO A 19 50.04 -14.68 2.81
CA PRO A 19 50.26 -14.17 1.46
C PRO A 19 49.02 -14.22 0.56
N LEU A 20 48.97 -13.26 -0.37
CA LEU A 20 48.12 -13.25 -1.56
C LEU A 20 48.43 -14.45 -2.47
N CYS A 21 47.40 -15.16 -2.93
CA CYS A 21 47.49 -16.01 -4.12
C CYS A 21 46.67 -15.36 -5.25
N ARG A 22 47.39 -14.97 -6.31
CA ARG A 22 46.90 -14.40 -7.55
C ARG A 22 45.94 -15.36 -8.26
N LEU A 23 44.81 -14.86 -8.78
CA LEU A 23 44.34 -15.13 -10.15
C LEU A 23 43.16 -14.20 -10.50
N CYS A 24 43.17 -13.71 -11.74
CA CYS A 24 42.11 -12.98 -12.45
C CYS A 24 41.70 -11.58 -11.93
N MET A 25 42.41 -10.57 -12.43
CA MET A 25 41.71 -9.42 -13.01
C MET A 25 40.92 -9.88 -14.25
N ILE A 26 39.87 -9.11 -14.58
CA ILE A 26 38.91 -9.22 -15.70
C ILE A 26 37.57 -9.83 -15.23
N TRP A 27 36.49 -9.32 -15.85
CA TRP A 27 35.05 -9.36 -15.55
C TRP A 27 34.53 -8.01 -15.04
N SER A 28 34.26 -7.19 -16.06
CA SER A 28 33.38 -6.04 -16.09
C SER A 28 31.99 -6.35 -15.57
N THR A 29 31.28 -5.29 -15.16
CA THR A 29 29.82 -5.21 -15.01
C THR A 29 29.20 -6.25 -14.08
N THR A 30 29.34 -6.02 -12.78
CA THR A 30 28.31 -6.45 -11.84
C THR A 30 27.52 -5.22 -11.44
N ALA A 31 26.25 -5.26 -11.83
CA ALA A 31 25.20 -4.41 -11.30
C ALA A 31 25.46 -4.08 -9.83
N GLU A 32 25.29 -2.81 -9.47
CA GLU A 32 24.95 -2.45 -8.11
C GLU A 32 23.83 -3.39 -7.69
N ALA A 33 24.15 -4.35 -6.83
CA ALA A 33 23.15 -5.03 -6.04
C ALA A 33 22.52 -3.92 -5.20
N CYS A 34 21.50 -3.26 -5.74
CA CYS A 34 20.54 -2.51 -4.99
C CYS A 34 20.04 -3.51 -3.94
N MET A 35 20.58 -3.40 -2.72
CA MET A 35 20.16 -4.24 -1.61
C MET A 35 18.66 -4.01 -1.50
N THR A 36 17.88 -4.97 -1.97
CA THR A 36 16.43 -4.95 -1.82
C THR A 36 16.19 -4.96 -0.31
N GLU A 37 15.80 -3.81 0.23
CA GLU A 37 15.37 -3.70 1.62
C GLU A 37 14.31 -4.80 1.84
N ASN A 38 14.54 -5.67 2.82
CA ASN A 38 13.63 -6.78 3.06
C ASN A 38 12.38 -6.22 3.74
N HIS A 39 11.33 -5.98 2.96
CA HIS A 39 10.10 -5.36 3.42
C HIS A 39 9.35 -6.31 4.36
N SER A 40 9.06 -5.86 5.58
CA SER A 40 8.20 -6.58 6.53
C SER A 40 6.74 -6.12 6.46
N ALA A 41 6.46 -5.11 5.65
CA ALA A 41 5.13 -4.57 5.44
C ALA A 41 4.98 -3.95 4.05
N TYR A 42 3.74 -3.72 3.63
CA TYR A 42 3.43 -2.88 2.49
C TYR A 42 2.18 -2.04 2.73
N LEU A 43 2.16 -0.87 2.10
CA LEU A 43 1.05 0.07 2.16
C LEU A 43 0.48 0.30 0.77
N ILE A 44 -0.74 -0.20 0.54
CA ILE A 44 -1.52 0.09 -0.65
C ILE A 44 -2.14 1.48 -0.48
N CYS A 45 -1.54 2.46 -1.14
CA CYS A 45 -2.02 3.83 -1.24
C CYS A 45 -2.97 3.95 -2.44
N GLY A 46 -4.19 4.44 -2.23
CA GLY A 46 -5.10 4.62 -3.35
C GLY A 46 -6.21 5.62 -3.06
N THR A 47 -7.17 5.65 -3.97
CA THR A 47 -8.44 6.37 -3.82
C THR A 47 -9.60 5.38 -3.85
N PRO A 48 -10.77 5.71 -3.27
CA PRO A 48 -11.92 4.81 -3.32
C PRO A 48 -12.26 4.42 -4.77
N ARG A 49 -12.60 3.14 -5.02
CA ARG A 49 -12.97 2.61 -6.36
C ARG A 49 -11.84 2.61 -7.42
N SER A 50 -10.58 2.59 -6.99
CA SER A 50 -9.39 2.42 -7.86
C SER A 50 -8.94 0.96 -8.06
N GLY A 51 -9.66 -0.03 -7.54
CA GLY A 51 -9.27 -1.45 -7.63
C GLY A 51 -8.48 -1.98 -6.44
N THR A 52 -8.22 -1.17 -5.42
CA THR A 52 -7.56 -1.60 -4.17
C THR A 52 -8.21 -2.83 -3.54
N THR A 53 -9.54 -2.97 -3.58
CA THR A 53 -10.22 -4.15 -3.02
C THR A 53 -9.90 -5.44 -3.77
N LEU A 54 -9.88 -5.39 -5.11
CA LEU A 54 -9.48 -6.55 -5.93
C LEU A 54 -8.05 -6.97 -5.57
N LEU A 55 -7.14 -5.99 -5.51
CA LEU A 55 -5.76 -6.24 -5.15
C LEU A 55 -5.63 -6.82 -3.73
N CYS A 56 -6.34 -6.25 -2.76
CA CYS A 56 -6.34 -6.72 -1.37
C CYS A 56 -6.81 -8.18 -1.26
N GLU A 57 -7.92 -8.51 -1.92
CA GLU A 57 -8.47 -9.86 -1.91
C GLU A 57 -7.50 -10.87 -2.53
N MET A 58 -6.88 -10.52 -3.66
CA MET A 58 -5.89 -11.38 -4.31
C MET A 58 -4.62 -11.59 -3.47
N LEU A 59 -4.12 -10.53 -2.82
CA LEU A 59 -2.98 -10.61 -1.90
C LEU A 59 -3.31 -11.48 -0.68
N TYR A 60 -4.51 -11.33 -0.11
CA TYR A 60 -4.96 -12.17 1.00
C TYR A 60 -5.09 -13.65 0.58
N ARG A 61 -5.73 -13.92 -0.57
CA ARG A 61 -5.86 -15.29 -1.11
C ARG A 61 -4.54 -15.97 -1.44
N SER A 62 -3.46 -15.21 -1.59
CA SER A 62 -2.13 -15.78 -1.78
C SER A 62 -1.64 -16.58 -0.57
N GLY A 63 -2.13 -16.26 0.64
CA GLY A 63 -1.70 -16.89 1.89
C GLY A 63 -0.25 -16.59 2.28
N ILE A 64 0.47 -15.74 1.54
CA ILE A 64 1.90 -15.44 1.76
C ILE A 64 2.21 -13.95 1.89
N ALA A 65 1.23 -13.06 1.65
CA ALA A 65 1.42 -11.61 1.63
C ALA A 65 0.47 -10.90 2.61
N GLY A 66 0.23 -11.48 3.77
CA GLY A 66 -0.64 -10.93 4.80
C GLY A 66 -2.09 -10.75 4.39
N ARG A 67 -2.79 -9.87 5.10
CA ARG A 67 -4.21 -9.54 4.87
C ARG A 67 -4.38 -8.03 4.77
N PRO A 68 -4.18 -7.43 3.59
CA PRO A 68 -4.32 -6.00 3.44
C PRO A 68 -5.79 -5.56 3.57
N ASN A 69 -6.05 -4.61 4.46
CA ASN A 69 -7.37 -4.01 4.66
C ASN A 69 -7.28 -2.54 5.10
N SER A 70 -8.42 -1.84 5.15
CA SER A 70 -8.55 -0.46 5.62
C SER A 70 -8.63 -0.34 7.14
N TYR A 71 -7.63 -0.87 7.83
CA TYR A 71 -7.60 -0.87 9.31
C TYR A 71 -7.54 0.54 9.93
N PHE A 72 -7.12 1.56 9.17
CA PHE A 72 -7.09 2.95 9.62
C PHE A 72 -8.33 3.77 9.21
N ARG A 73 -9.35 3.14 8.63
CA ARG A 73 -10.59 3.84 8.28
C ARG A 73 -11.39 4.11 9.55
N GLU A 74 -11.53 5.38 9.90
CA GLU A 74 -12.06 5.81 11.20
C GLU A 74 -13.45 5.23 11.53
N VAL A 75 -14.33 5.13 10.52
CA VAL A 75 -15.68 4.56 10.70
C VAL A 75 -15.69 3.05 10.99
N ASP A 76 -14.59 2.35 10.74
CA ASP A 76 -14.48 0.89 10.95
C ASP A 76 -13.69 0.52 12.22
N ILE A 77 -13.16 1.52 12.95
CA ILE A 77 -12.26 1.29 14.10
C ILE A 77 -12.94 0.45 15.20
N THR A 78 -14.16 0.80 15.57
CA THR A 78 -14.93 0.08 16.61
C THR A 78 -15.26 -1.33 16.17
N TRP A 79 -15.55 -1.53 14.89
CA TRP A 79 -15.85 -2.85 14.33
C TRP A 79 -14.61 -3.76 14.39
N TRP A 80 -13.45 -3.29 13.91
CA TRP A 80 -12.19 -4.03 13.99
C TRP A 80 -11.77 -4.31 15.44
N ALA A 81 -11.92 -3.34 16.33
CA ALA A 81 -11.63 -3.52 17.75
C ALA A 81 -12.48 -4.66 18.34
N GLY A 82 -13.77 -4.70 18.02
CA GLY A 82 -14.65 -5.80 18.41
C GLY A 82 -14.22 -7.16 17.84
N GLN A 83 -13.83 -7.21 16.56
CA GLN A 83 -13.34 -8.45 15.93
C GLN A 83 -12.07 -9.00 16.59
N TRP A 84 -11.22 -8.11 17.11
CA TRP A 84 -9.95 -8.50 17.75
C TRP A 84 -10.01 -8.55 19.28
N GLY A 85 -11.17 -8.29 19.89
CA GLY A 85 -11.33 -8.26 21.34
C GLY A 85 -10.60 -7.11 22.04
N VAL A 86 -10.32 -6.02 21.32
CA VAL A 86 -9.75 -4.80 21.91
C VAL A 86 -10.85 -4.07 22.69
N SER A 87 -10.61 -3.82 23.98
CA SER A 87 -11.61 -3.19 24.86
C SER A 87 -12.01 -1.79 24.39
N LEU A 88 -13.30 -1.50 24.43
CA LEU A 88 -13.89 -0.19 24.14
C LEU A 88 -14.34 0.56 25.41
N SER A 89 -14.06 0.01 26.61
CA SER A 89 -14.58 0.53 27.89
C SER A 89 -14.19 1.97 28.19
N GLU A 90 -13.01 2.41 27.73
CA GLU A 90 -12.49 3.78 27.93
C GLU A 90 -12.64 4.65 26.66
N GLY A 91 -13.38 4.17 25.66
CA GLY A 91 -13.50 4.80 24.35
C GLY A 91 -12.29 4.56 23.43
N THR A 92 -12.32 5.16 22.23
CA THR A 92 -11.34 4.90 21.15
C THR A 92 -10.28 6.00 20.98
N GLY A 93 -10.33 7.05 21.80
CA GLY A 93 -9.47 8.23 21.67
C GLY A 93 -8.22 8.22 22.56
N GLY A 94 -8.05 7.20 23.39
CA GLY A 94 -6.98 7.13 24.39
C GLY A 94 -5.71 6.42 23.89
N PRO A 95 -4.52 6.77 24.41
CA PRO A 95 -3.27 6.06 24.09
C PRO A 95 -3.30 4.56 24.42
N SER A 96 -4.04 4.16 25.47
CA SER A 96 -4.21 2.75 25.84
C SER A 96 -4.92 1.95 24.75
N PHE A 97 -6.06 2.47 24.27
CA PHE A 97 -6.79 1.90 23.15
C PHE A 97 -5.92 1.82 21.89
N ASP A 98 -5.22 2.90 21.54
CA ASP A 98 -4.42 2.94 20.32
C ASP A 98 -3.25 1.97 20.33
N ARG A 99 -2.61 1.75 21.47
CA ARG A 99 -1.60 0.71 21.63
C ARG A 99 -2.17 -0.68 21.40
N ALA A 100 -3.28 -1.00 22.07
CA ALA A 100 -3.93 -2.29 21.93
C ALA A 100 -4.44 -2.53 20.49
N TYR A 101 -5.05 -1.51 19.89
CA TYR A 101 -5.54 -1.53 18.52
C TYR A 101 -4.41 -1.70 17.50
N LEU A 102 -3.32 -0.97 17.64
CA LEU A 102 -2.17 -1.08 16.73
C LEU A 102 -1.49 -2.46 16.85
N ALA A 103 -1.38 -3.01 18.06
CA ALA A 103 -0.86 -4.36 18.27
C ALA A 103 -1.75 -5.43 17.61
N ALA A 104 -3.07 -5.36 17.81
CA ALA A 104 -4.03 -6.26 17.18
C ALA A 104 -4.04 -6.12 15.65
N MET A 105 -3.95 -4.88 15.15
CA MET A 105 -3.86 -4.60 13.71
C MET A 105 -2.64 -5.27 13.08
N ARG A 106 -1.47 -5.22 13.72
CA ARG A 106 -0.25 -5.86 13.20
C ARG A 106 -0.43 -7.37 13.04
N GLU A 107 -1.02 -8.03 14.04
CA GLU A 107 -1.31 -9.46 13.97
C GLU A 107 -2.28 -9.78 12.83
N ALA A 108 -3.39 -9.05 12.76
CA ALA A 108 -4.41 -9.23 11.73
C ALA A 108 -3.87 -8.96 10.31
N ALA A 109 -3.06 -7.91 10.14
CA ALA A 109 -2.46 -7.51 8.88
C ALA A 109 -1.37 -8.50 8.40
N SER A 110 -0.63 -9.11 9.34
CA SER A 110 0.37 -10.15 9.05
C SER A 110 -0.28 -11.48 8.66
N ALA A 111 -1.42 -11.81 9.29
CA ALA A 111 -2.14 -13.07 9.07
C ALA A 111 -1.22 -14.31 9.15
N GLY A 112 -0.23 -14.30 10.05
CA GLY A 112 0.75 -15.38 10.22
C GLY A 112 1.80 -15.50 9.10
N THR A 113 1.80 -14.62 8.10
CA THR A 113 2.74 -14.69 6.95
C THR A 113 4.09 -14.02 7.21
N GLY A 114 4.17 -13.20 8.26
CA GLY A 114 5.35 -12.40 8.57
C GLY A 114 5.44 -11.07 7.79
N ILE A 115 4.51 -10.82 6.86
CA ILE A 115 4.41 -9.55 6.10
C ILE A 115 3.08 -8.88 6.42
N CYS A 116 3.12 -7.65 6.94
CA CYS A 116 1.91 -6.87 7.19
C CYS A 116 1.39 -6.21 5.91
N GLY A 117 0.19 -6.57 5.47
CA GLY A 117 -0.51 -5.87 4.40
C GLY A 117 -1.42 -4.77 4.93
N LEU A 118 -1.34 -3.57 4.35
CA LEU A 118 -2.19 -2.43 4.73
C LEU A 118 -2.79 -1.76 3.49
N ARG A 119 -4.01 -1.22 3.62
CA ARG A 119 -4.63 -0.33 2.62
C ARG A 119 -5.03 0.98 3.27
N ILE A 120 -4.72 2.10 2.62
CA ILE A 120 -5.13 3.41 3.09
C ILE A 120 -5.55 4.34 1.94
N MET A 121 -6.59 5.12 2.20
CA MET A 121 -7.02 6.21 1.33
C MET A 121 -6.43 7.52 1.85
N TYR A 122 -6.18 8.50 0.97
CA TYR A 122 -5.49 9.74 1.36
C TYR A 122 -6.15 10.41 2.58
N ARG A 123 -7.48 10.53 2.56
CA ARG A 123 -8.29 11.10 3.67
C ARG A 123 -8.07 10.45 5.04
N SER A 124 -7.63 9.19 5.10
CA SER A 124 -7.40 8.46 6.35
C SER A 124 -5.97 8.64 6.90
N LEU A 125 -5.04 9.23 6.13
CA LEU A 125 -3.64 9.37 6.55
C LEU A 125 -3.49 10.20 7.83
N LYS A 126 -4.22 11.32 7.93
CA LYS A 126 -4.14 12.20 9.10
C LYS A 126 -4.57 11.47 10.38
N ASP A 127 -5.63 10.68 10.30
CA ASP A 127 -6.16 9.94 11.45
C ASP A 127 -5.27 8.77 11.82
N ALA A 128 -4.71 8.07 10.82
CA ALA A 128 -3.69 7.04 11.02
C ALA A 128 -2.47 7.61 11.77
N GLY A 129 -1.97 8.78 11.34
CA GLY A 129 -0.86 9.47 12.01
C GLY A 129 -1.17 9.75 13.47
N ARG A 130 -2.30 10.44 13.75
CA ARG A 130 -2.71 10.75 15.13
C ARG A 130 -2.81 9.50 16.01
N ARG A 131 -3.30 8.39 15.46
CA ARG A 131 -3.43 7.11 16.19
C ARG A 131 -2.07 6.48 16.47
N MET A 132 -1.18 6.46 15.47
CA MET A 132 0.18 5.94 15.63
C MET A 132 1.01 6.78 16.60
N GLU A 133 0.90 8.11 16.56
CA GLU A 133 1.61 8.99 17.50
C GLU A 133 1.21 8.71 18.95
N ARG A 134 -0.10 8.57 19.22
CA ARG A 134 -0.61 8.22 20.56
C ARG A 134 -0.22 6.81 20.98
N ALA A 135 -0.25 5.84 20.05
CA ALA A 135 0.15 4.47 20.33
C ALA A 135 1.65 4.38 20.69
N LEU A 136 2.49 5.01 19.88
CA LEU A 136 3.95 4.94 19.99
C LEU A 136 4.54 5.96 20.97
N ALA A 137 3.72 6.89 21.48
CA ALA A 137 4.14 8.01 22.32
C ALA A 137 5.28 8.84 21.69
N VAL A 138 5.20 9.06 20.37
CA VAL A 138 6.16 9.84 19.57
C VAL A 138 5.42 10.70 18.56
N THR A 139 5.91 11.91 18.30
CA THR A 139 5.46 12.78 17.21
C THR A 139 6.49 12.72 16.09
N SER A 140 6.08 12.36 14.88
CA SER A 140 6.98 12.23 13.75
C SER A 140 6.21 12.31 12.43
N ASP A 141 6.92 12.30 11.30
CA ASP A 141 6.28 12.20 10.00
C ASP A 141 5.63 10.82 9.79
N LEU A 142 4.69 10.75 8.85
CA LEU A 142 3.92 9.53 8.57
C LEU A 142 4.81 8.35 8.16
N PRO A 143 5.79 8.49 7.25
CA PRO A 143 6.68 7.37 6.90
C PRO A 143 7.44 6.80 8.10
N THR A 144 7.94 7.66 9.00
CA THR A 144 8.61 7.23 10.22
C THR A 144 7.67 6.50 11.17
N LEU A 145 6.44 7.00 11.35
CA LEU A 145 5.42 6.35 12.17
C LEU A 145 5.04 4.97 11.61
N PHE A 146 4.79 4.86 10.30
CA PHE A 146 4.50 3.59 9.66
C PHE A 146 5.68 2.61 9.81
N ARG A 147 6.91 3.07 9.60
CA ARG A 147 8.11 2.24 9.75
C ARG A 147 8.30 1.76 11.19
N ALA A 148 8.05 2.62 12.18
CA ALA A 148 8.10 2.24 13.59
C ALA A 148 6.99 1.25 13.96
N ALA A 149 5.80 1.38 13.38
CA ALA A 149 4.67 0.52 13.66
C ALA A 149 4.76 -0.86 12.99
N PHE A 150 5.20 -0.94 11.72
CA PHE A 150 5.10 -2.15 10.88
C PHE A 150 6.43 -2.64 10.31
N GLY A 151 7.51 -1.87 10.48
CA GLY A 151 8.82 -2.12 9.86
C GLY A 151 8.93 -1.56 8.44
N PRO A 152 10.01 -1.89 7.70
CA PRO A 152 10.24 -1.38 6.34
C PRO A 152 9.06 -1.63 5.40
N LEU A 153 8.54 -0.56 4.77
CA LEU A 153 7.35 -0.62 3.93
C LEU A 153 7.69 -0.58 2.44
N LEU A 154 7.10 -1.50 1.69
CA LEU A 154 6.87 -1.29 0.26
C LEU A 154 5.64 -0.41 0.07
N TYR A 155 5.79 0.74 -0.59
CA TYR A 155 4.66 1.57 -0.98
C TYR A 155 4.13 1.11 -2.35
N VAL A 156 2.84 0.79 -2.42
CA VAL A 156 2.15 0.43 -3.67
C VAL A 156 1.07 1.48 -3.92
N TYR A 157 1.24 2.32 -4.93
CA TYR A 157 0.25 3.33 -5.31
C TYR A 157 -0.61 2.83 -6.47
N ILE A 158 -1.93 2.83 -6.28
CA ILE A 158 -2.89 2.51 -7.33
C ILE A 158 -3.76 3.72 -7.69
N SER A 159 -3.67 4.11 -8.96
CA SER A 159 -4.52 5.13 -9.58
C SER A 159 -5.58 4.48 -10.47
N ARG A 160 -6.53 5.29 -10.93
CA ARG A 160 -7.47 4.91 -11.99
C ARG A 160 -7.53 6.08 -12.96
N ASP A 161 -7.32 5.78 -14.23
CA ASP A 161 -7.19 6.82 -15.26
C ASP A 161 -8.57 7.34 -15.67
N ASP A 162 -9.56 6.44 -15.77
CA ASP A 162 -10.97 6.79 -15.95
C ASP A 162 -11.58 7.38 -14.66
N LYS A 163 -11.29 8.66 -14.40
CA LYS A 163 -11.76 9.40 -13.22
C LYS A 163 -13.27 9.63 -13.20
N LEU A 164 -13.90 9.84 -14.36
CA LEU A 164 -15.34 10.00 -14.44
C LEU A 164 -16.05 8.68 -14.09
N GLY A 165 -15.63 7.56 -14.68
CA GLY A 165 -16.20 6.26 -14.32
C GLY A 165 -15.87 5.84 -12.89
N GLN A 166 -14.74 6.29 -12.33
CA GLN A 166 -14.43 6.15 -10.89
C GLN A 166 -15.45 6.91 -10.03
N ALA A 167 -15.72 8.18 -10.36
CA ALA A 167 -16.66 9.03 -9.64
C ALA A 167 -18.09 8.49 -9.70
N ILE A 168 -18.57 8.13 -10.89
CA ILE A 168 -19.88 7.49 -11.10
C ILE A 168 -19.99 6.21 -10.27
N SER A 169 -18.96 5.36 -10.29
CA SER A 169 -18.96 4.14 -9.49
C SER A 169 -19.03 4.42 -7.99
N LEU A 170 -18.41 5.50 -7.51
CA LEU A 170 -18.44 5.87 -6.09
C LEU A 170 -19.80 6.44 -5.68
N VAL A 171 -20.38 7.36 -6.46
CA VAL A 171 -21.73 7.91 -6.20
C VAL A 171 -22.78 6.81 -6.13
N ARG A 172 -22.69 5.83 -7.03
CA ARG A 172 -23.61 4.68 -7.03
C ARG A 172 -23.43 3.81 -5.79
N ALA A 173 -22.19 3.57 -5.36
CA ALA A 173 -21.91 2.82 -4.14
C ALA A 173 -22.45 3.54 -2.89
N GLU A 174 -22.32 4.88 -2.84
CA GLU A 174 -22.88 5.71 -1.76
C GLU A 174 -24.41 5.61 -1.69
N GLN A 175 -25.10 5.69 -2.83
CA GLN A 175 -26.56 5.65 -2.88
C GLN A 175 -27.14 4.27 -2.57
N THR A 176 -26.52 3.21 -3.10
CA THR A 176 -27.01 1.84 -2.96
C THR A 176 -26.57 1.19 -1.66
N GLY A 177 -25.66 1.83 -0.92
CA GLY A 177 -24.95 1.22 0.20
C GLY A 177 -24.06 0.05 -0.22
N LEU A 178 -23.90 -0.23 -1.52
CA LEU A 178 -23.16 -1.38 -2.03
C LEU A 178 -21.73 -0.98 -2.38
N TRP A 179 -20.82 -1.25 -1.46
CA TRP A 179 -19.40 -0.93 -1.62
C TRP A 179 -18.68 -2.01 -2.40
N HIS A 180 -18.93 -3.28 -2.07
CA HIS A 180 -18.28 -4.43 -2.70
C HIS A 180 -19.20 -5.65 -2.84
N LEU A 181 -19.03 -6.38 -3.94
CA LEU A 181 -19.65 -7.68 -4.20
C LEU A 181 -18.55 -8.73 -4.32
N ASN A 182 -18.85 -9.94 -3.87
CA ASN A 182 -18.08 -11.15 -4.17
C ASN A 182 -18.24 -11.57 -5.64
N ALA A 183 -17.35 -12.45 -6.08
CA ALA A 183 -17.37 -13.07 -7.40
C ALA A 183 -18.70 -13.81 -7.72
N ASP A 184 -19.38 -14.31 -6.69
CA ASP A 184 -20.67 -15.02 -6.77
C ASP A 184 -21.90 -14.07 -6.69
N GLY A 185 -21.68 -12.76 -6.59
CA GLY A 185 -22.75 -11.76 -6.48
C GLY A 185 -23.30 -11.53 -5.07
N SER A 186 -22.77 -12.21 -4.05
CA SER A 186 -23.06 -11.89 -2.64
C SER A 186 -22.40 -10.57 -2.23
N VAL A 187 -22.96 -9.91 -1.22
CA VAL A 187 -22.44 -8.63 -0.72
C VAL A 187 -21.19 -8.88 0.10
N LEU A 188 -20.05 -8.35 -0.36
CA LEU A 188 -18.80 -8.33 0.43
C LEU A 188 -18.84 -7.17 1.44
N GLU A 189 -19.45 -6.04 1.06
CA GLU A 189 -19.66 -4.88 1.94
C GLU A 189 -20.87 -4.06 1.44
N GLY A 190 -21.95 -3.97 2.24
CA GLY A 190 -23.13 -3.14 1.92
C GLY A 190 -24.49 -3.60 2.46
N ALA A 191 -25.56 -2.88 2.10
CA ALA A 191 -26.94 -3.14 2.53
C ALA A 191 -27.66 -4.22 1.68
N GLU A 192 -28.57 -4.99 2.31
CA GLU A 192 -29.36 -6.04 1.65
C GLU A 192 -30.42 -5.47 0.69
N GLU A 193 -31.05 -4.35 1.05
CA GLU A 193 -31.99 -3.61 0.20
C GLU A 193 -31.24 -2.56 -0.64
N ARG A 194 -31.51 -2.54 -1.94
CA ARG A 194 -30.76 -1.76 -2.93
C ARG A 194 -31.69 -0.76 -3.62
N PRO A 195 -31.73 0.51 -3.19
CA PRO A 195 -32.45 1.52 -3.95
C PRO A 195 -31.83 1.66 -5.34
N ASP A 196 -32.64 1.91 -6.35
CA ASP A 196 -32.13 2.17 -7.69
C ASP A 196 -31.28 3.45 -7.68
N PRO A 197 -30.02 3.40 -8.14
CA PRO A 197 -29.17 4.59 -8.13
C PRO A 197 -29.74 5.65 -9.08
N VAL A 198 -29.70 6.91 -8.66
CA VAL A 198 -30.23 8.06 -9.40
C VAL A 198 -29.09 8.95 -9.85
N TYR A 199 -29.11 9.34 -11.14
CA TYR A 199 -28.11 10.24 -11.70
C TYR A 199 -28.15 11.60 -11.00
N ASP A 200 -27.02 11.99 -10.41
CA ASP A 200 -26.82 13.30 -9.78
C ASP A 200 -25.54 13.94 -10.33
N ARG A 201 -25.71 14.84 -11.29
CA ARG A 201 -24.61 15.57 -11.95
C ARG A 201 -23.74 16.32 -10.94
N ASN A 202 -24.35 16.98 -9.95
CA ASN A 202 -23.63 17.81 -9.00
C ASN A 202 -22.80 16.93 -8.08
N ARG A 203 -23.39 15.84 -7.56
CA ARG A 203 -22.63 14.89 -6.74
C ARG A 203 -21.49 14.23 -7.53
N ILE A 204 -21.72 13.81 -8.78
CA ILE A 204 -20.66 13.25 -9.65
C ILE A 204 -19.53 14.26 -9.85
N SER A 205 -19.85 15.53 -10.13
CA SER A 205 -18.85 16.58 -10.31
C SER A 205 -18.04 16.83 -9.03
N THR A 206 -18.70 16.84 -7.86
CA THR A 206 -18.01 16.99 -6.57
C THR A 206 -17.08 15.82 -6.30
N VAL A 207 -17.56 14.59 -6.47
CA VAL A 207 -16.74 13.38 -6.28
C VAL A 207 -15.57 13.33 -7.24
N LEU A 208 -15.76 13.71 -8.50
CA LEU A 208 -14.68 13.79 -9.48
C LEU A 208 -13.56 14.71 -9.01
N ALA A 209 -13.91 15.92 -8.56
CA ALA A 209 -12.95 16.87 -8.02
C ALA A 209 -12.25 16.35 -6.75
N GLU A 210 -12.97 15.70 -5.83
CA GLU A 210 -12.41 15.06 -4.65
C GLU A 210 -11.40 13.96 -5.01
N LEU A 211 -11.72 13.11 -5.99
CA LEU A 211 -10.83 12.01 -6.43
C LEU A 211 -9.58 12.50 -7.16
N GLU A 212 -9.69 13.61 -7.89
CA GLU A 212 -8.54 14.27 -8.50
C GLU A 212 -7.65 14.93 -7.44
N GLU A 213 -8.24 15.57 -6.44
CA GLU A 213 -7.50 16.17 -5.32
C GLU A 213 -6.79 15.10 -4.47
N ASP A 214 -7.48 14.03 -4.09
CA ASP A 214 -6.87 12.89 -3.39
C ASP A 214 -5.69 12.31 -4.21
N GLY A 215 -5.81 12.29 -5.54
CA GLY A 215 -4.74 11.89 -6.46
C GLY A 215 -3.52 12.82 -6.40
N ARG A 216 -3.74 14.14 -6.55
CA ARG A 216 -2.67 15.15 -6.44
C ARG A 216 -2.00 15.11 -5.07
N ALA A 217 -2.77 14.93 -4.02
CA ALA A 217 -2.28 14.94 -2.65
C ALA A 217 -1.41 13.71 -2.35
N TRP A 218 -1.73 12.54 -2.92
CA TRP A 218 -0.83 11.38 -2.90
C TRP A 218 0.51 11.65 -3.58
N GLU A 219 0.51 12.25 -4.78
CA GLU A 219 1.74 12.58 -5.49
C GLU A 219 2.60 13.57 -4.70
N ALA A 220 1.97 14.62 -4.15
CA ALA A 220 2.64 15.58 -3.29
C ALA A 220 3.23 14.91 -2.03
N PHE A 221 2.49 13.97 -1.42
CA PHE A 221 2.97 13.20 -0.28
C PHE A 221 4.22 12.38 -0.62
N PHE A 222 4.22 11.66 -1.74
CA PHE A 222 5.39 10.87 -2.15
C PHE A 222 6.60 11.75 -2.44
N ALA A 223 6.40 12.86 -3.17
CA ALA A 223 7.46 13.81 -3.48
C ALA A 223 8.07 14.44 -2.22
N ALA A 224 7.22 14.87 -1.27
CA ALA A 224 7.66 15.51 -0.03
C ALA A 224 8.52 14.60 0.87
N HIS A 225 8.33 13.28 0.78
CA HIS A 225 9.04 12.30 1.61
C HIS A 225 10.07 11.47 0.82
N GLY A 226 10.31 11.79 -0.46
CA GLY A 226 11.26 11.05 -1.30
C GLY A 226 10.87 9.58 -1.52
N ILE A 227 9.58 9.26 -1.50
CA ILE A 227 9.06 7.89 -1.66
C ILE A 227 8.89 7.59 -3.16
N ALA A 228 9.48 6.51 -3.63
CA ALA A 228 9.25 5.96 -4.97
C ALA A 228 8.31 4.73 -4.87
N PRO A 229 6.98 4.90 -4.98
CA PRO A 229 6.07 3.77 -4.86
C PRO A 229 6.12 2.88 -6.10
N LEU A 230 5.81 1.59 -5.94
CA LEU A 230 5.37 0.74 -7.04
C LEU A 230 4.04 1.28 -7.57
N ARG A 231 4.00 1.67 -8.84
CA ARG A 231 2.83 2.30 -9.46
C ARG A 231 2.03 1.29 -10.26
N LEU A 232 0.73 1.21 -9.96
CA LEU A 232 -0.25 0.41 -10.67
C LEU A 232 -1.41 1.31 -11.12
N THR A 233 -2.06 0.95 -12.22
CA THR A 233 -3.36 1.52 -12.60
C THR A 233 -4.44 0.46 -12.44
N TYR A 234 -5.68 0.89 -12.20
CA TYR A 234 -6.86 0.02 -12.18
C TYR A 234 -6.96 -0.78 -13.48
N GLU A 235 -6.75 -0.12 -14.61
CA GLU A 235 -6.81 -0.67 -15.96
C GLU A 235 -5.73 -1.74 -16.15
N GLY A 236 -4.49 -1.46 -15.72
CA GLY A 236 -3.40 -2.43 -15.75
C GLY A 236 -3.63 -3.61 -14.81
N LEU A 237 -4.11 -3.34 -13.58
CA LEU A 237 -4.43 -4.37 -12.59
C LEU A 237 -5.53 -5.31 -13.12
N THR A 238 -6.57 -4.78 -13.75
CA THR A 238 -7.69 -5.59 -14.26
C THR A 238 -7.33 -6.35 -15.53
N ALA A 239 -6.50 -5.77 -16.41
CA ALA A 239 -6.00 -6.43 -17.61
C ALA A 239 -4.98 -7.53 -17.32
N GLY A 240 -4.17 -7.38 -16.26
CA GLY A 240 -3.17 -8.37 -15.86
C GLY A 240 -3.00 -8.52 -14.34
N PRO A 241 -4.01 -9.06 -13.62
CA PRO A 241 -3.97 -9.15 -12.16
C PRO A 241 -2.78 -9.96 -11.64
N GLN A 242 -2.46 -11.09 -12.29
CA GLN A 242 -1.33 -11.94 -11.93
C GLN A 242 0.00 -11.21 -12.15
N ARG A 243 0.11 -10.37 -13.19
CA ARG A 243 1.31 -9.57 -13.45
C ARG A 243 1.56 -8.56 -12.32
N ALA A 244 0.50 -7.87 -11.88
CA ALA A 244 0.60 -6.95 -10.75
C ALA A 244 1.04 -7.68 -9.46
N LEU A 245 0.48 -8.87 -9.19
CA LEU A 245 0.90 -9.70 -8.05
C LEU A 245 2.36 -10.14 -8.15
N MET A 246 2.82 -10.61 -9.31
CA MET A 246 4.21 -11.02 -9.51
C MET A 246 5.18 -9.88 -9.21
N GLU A 247 4.85 -8.65 -9.62
CA GLU A 247 5.67 -7.47 -9.34
C GLU A 247 5.72 -7.13 -7.84
N ILE A 248 4.57 -7.17 -7.16
CA ILE A 248 4.51 -6.96 -5.70
C ILE A 248 5.32 -8.04 -4.97
N PHE A 249 5.13 -9.32 -5.32
CA PHE A 249 5.86 -10.43 -4.70
C PHE A 249 7.36 -10.31 -4.92
N GLY A 250 7.81 -9.95 -6.13
CA GLY A 250 9.22 -9.72 -6.41
C GLY A 250 9.82 -8.61 -5.52
N ARG A 251 9.08 -7.53 -5.26
CA ARG A 251 9.52 -6.42 -4.38
C ARG A 251 9.50 -6.80 -2.89
N LEU A 252 8.62 -7.71 -2.50
CA LEU A 252 8.53 -8.27 -1.14
C LEU A 252 9.51 -9.43 -0.90
N GLY A 253 10.29 -9.85 -1.90
CA GLY A 253 11.16 -11.03 -1.78
C GLY A 253 10.40 -12.36 -1.72
N LEU A 254 9.12 -12.37 -2.12
CA LEU A 254 8.26 -13.55 -2.18
C LEU A 254 8.36 -14.27 -3.54
N SER A 255 7.97 -15.54 -3.57
CA SER A 255 7.92 -16.30 -4.83
C SER A 255 6.85 -15.74 -5.77
N GLN A 256 7.29 -15.32 -6.96
CA GLN A 256 6.38 -14.83 -8.01
C GLN A 256 5.48 -15.95 -8.57
N ASP A 257 5.90 -17.20 -8.48
CA ASP A 257 5.11 -18.35 -8.96
C ASP A 257 3.79 -18.51 -8.21
N ALA A 258 3.73 -18.06 -6.95
CA ALA A 258 2.51 -18.07 -6.15
C ALA A 258 1.39 -17.23 -6.79
N ALA A 259 1.72 -16.21 -7.59
CA ALA A 259 0.72 -15.37 -8.25
C ALA A 259 -0.04 -16.11 -9.36
N LYS A 260 0.55 -17.15 -9.97
CA LYS A 260 -0.02 -17.85 -11.15
C LYS A 260 -1.28 -18.63 -10.81
N SER A 261 -1.39 -19.14 -9.57
CA SER A 261 -2.51 -19.96 -9.12
C SER A 261 -3.63 -19.17 -8.43
N ILE A 262 -3.46 -17.86 -8.23
CA ILE A 262 -4.46 -17.05 -7.54
C ILE A 262 -5.64 -16.80 -8.47
N ALA A 263 -6.79 -17.34 -8.06
CA ALA A 263 -8.05 -17.08 -8.74
C ALA A 263 -8.37 -15.58 -8.68
N VAL A 264 -8.56 -14.97 -9.85
CA VAL A 264 -9.01 -13.59 -9.97
C VAL A 264 -10.49 -13.56 -9.59
N PRO A 265 -10.90 -12.84 -8.53
CA PRO A 265 -12.30 -12.61 -8.27
C PRO A 265 -12.93 -11.96 -9.51
N THR A 266 -14.01 -12.52 -10.04
CA THR A 266 -14.73 -11.94 -11.17
C THR A 266 -15.28 -10.57 -10.78
N ALA A 267 -14.54 -9.51 -11.10
CA ALA A 267 -15.00 -8.15 -10.97
C ALA A 267 -16.04 -7.88 -12.06
N LYS A 268 -17.27 -7.57 -11.66
CA LYS A 268 -18.32 -7.22 -12.61
C LYS A 268 -17.92 -5.94 -13.35
N MET A 269 -17.88 -6.04 -14.68
CA MET A 269 -17.66 -4.93 -15.61
C MET A 269 -18.64 -3.77 -15.35
N ALA A 270 -18.21 -2.55 -15.70
CA ALA A 270 -19.06 -1.36 -15.72
C ALA A 270 -20.42 -1.68 -16.35
N ASP A 271 -21.47 -1.54 -15.55
CA ASP A 271 -22.84 -1.78 -16.00
C ASP A 271 -23.28 -0.77 -17.05
N ALA A 272 -24.32 -1.13 -17.81
CA ALA A 272 -24.92 -0.24 -18.79
C ALA A 272 -25.32 1.12 -18.17
N THR A 273 -25.73 1.14 -16.90
CA THR A 273 -26.07 2.35 -16.15
C THR A 273 -24.89 3.31 -16.04
N SER A 274 -23.69 2.83 -15.73
CA SER A 274 -22.49 3.67 -15.60
C SER A 274 -22.10 4.31 -16.94
N ARG A 275 -22.27 3.59 -18.05
CA ARG A 275 -22.05 4.14 -19.40
C ARG A 275 -23.05 5.25 -19.72
N VAL A 276 -24.34 5.01 -19.49
CA VAL A 276 -25.41 6.02 -19.70
C VAL A 276 -25.14 7.27 -18.87
N TRP A 277 -24.70 7.13 -17.62
CA TRP A 277 -24.36 8.29 -16.77
C TRP A 277 -23.14 9.06 -17.28
N ALA A 278 -22.12 8.37 -17.77
CA ALA A 278 -20.92 9.01 -18.31
C ALA A 278 -21.24 9.80 -19.60
N GLU A 279 -21.99 9.20 -20.53
CA GLU A 279 -22.43 9.85 -21.77
C GLU A 279 -23.29 11.09 -21.47
N ARG A 280 -24.23 10.97 -20.51
CA ARG A 280 -25.06 12.09 -20.07
C ARG A 280 -24.21 13.20 -19.44
N PHE A 281 -23.27 12.86 -18.56
CA PHE A 281 -22.42 13.83 -17.87
C PHE A 281 -21.56 14.62 -18.86
N GLU A 282 -20.93 13.95 -19.82
CA GLU A 282 -20.08 14.61 -20.83
C GLU A 282 -20.91 15.51 -21.77
N THR A 283 -22.11 15.06 -22.16
CA THR A 283 -23.04 15.90 -22.95
C THR A 283 -23.41 17.18 -22.20
N GLU A 284 -23.74 17.08 -20.91
CA GLU A 284 -24.06 18.22 -20.06
C GLU A 284 -22.84 19.09 -19.70
N ARG A 285 -21.60 18.59 -19.87
CA ARG A 285 -20.35 19.32 -19.63
C ARG A 285 -19.93 20.12 -20.86
N GLY A 286 -20.03 19.55 -22.06
CA GLY A 286 -19.68 20.20 -23.32
C GLY A 286 -20.68 21.25 -23.82
N ALA A 287 -21.89 21.29 -23.25
CA ALA A 287 -22.90 22.30 -23.56
C ALA A 287 -22.75 23.62 -22.76
N ARG A 288 -21.66 23.78 -22.00
CA ARG A 288 -21.29 24.99 -21.24
C ARG A 288 -20.08 25.66 -21.88
#